data_AF-A0A381S7L2-F1
#
_entry.id   AF-A0A381S7L2-F1
#
_cell.length_a   1.000
_cell.length_b   1.000
_cell.length_c   1.000
_cell.angle_alpha   90.00
_cell.angle_beta   90.00
_cell.angle_gamma   90.00
#
_symmetry.space_group_name_H-M   'P 1'
#
loop_
_entity.id
_entity.type
_entity.pdbx_description
1 polymer ?
#
loop_
_entity_poly.entity_id
_entity_poly.type
_entity_poly.pdbx_seq_one_letter_code
_entity_poly.pdbx_strand_id
1 'polypeptide(L)'
;MRKAIIFFSIFIFSNIGTVIAQNDFKKHDKWITHYPSNIDLPFSNDELKKIEEAYGLEFKKEILTNRILLKDIKDILRNRVEVFNAEKKNISSITNLSTLPLYNSKLLLKAFDPNNFNPLLYEFDFYTKSTLVYRVDNTSYLIFIKPRELR
;
A
#
# COMPACT_ATOMS: atom_id res chain seq x y z
N MET A 1 -7.88 -10.53 81.58
CA MET A 1 -7.88 -9.04 81.67
C MET A 1 -6.47 -8.62 81.29
N ARG A 2 -6.17 -7.90 80.22
CA ARG A 2 -6.73 -6.64 79.74
C ARG A 2 -6.25 -6.46 78.28
N LYS A 3 -7.14 -5.97 77.44
CA LYS A 3 -6.93 -5.72 75.99
C LYS A 3 -5.80 -4.71 75.79
N ALA A 4 -4.97 -4.91 74.77
CA ALA A 4 -4.18 -3.86 74.13
C ALA A 4 -4.30 -4.03 72.61
N ILE A 5 -5.30 -3.32 72.06
CA ILE A 5 -5.39 -2.87 70.67
C ILE A 5 -4.32 -1.79 70.48
N ILE A 6 -3.69 -1.69 69.30
CA ILE A 6 -3.01 -0.50 68.69
C ILE A 6 -1.92 -1.04 67.72
N PHE A 7 -1.74 -0.69 66.44
CA PHE A 7 -2.50 0.03 65.41
C PHE A 7 -2.01 -0.54 64.06
N PHE A 8 -2.93 -0.69 63.12
CA PHE A 8 -2.65 -1.01 61.72
C PHE A 8 -1.98 0.21 61.07
N SER A 9 -0.77 0.06 60.51
CA SER A 9 -0.13 1.12 59.72
C SER A 9 0.19 0.58 58.33
N ILE A 10 -0.83 0.63 57.47
CA ILE A 10 -0.69 0.70 56.01
C ILE A 10 0.11 1.95 55.68
N PHE A 11 1.24 1.80 54.99
CA PHE A 11 1.76 2.80 54.05
C PHE A 11 2.71 2.11 53.07
N ILE A 12 2.17 1.22 52.24
CA ILE A 12 2.86 0.85 50.99
C ILE A 12 2.51 1.96 50.01
N PHE A 13 3.40 2.95 49.88
CA PHE A 13 3.32 3.96 48.84
C PHE A 13 3.36 3.26 47.48
N SER A 14 2.20 3.19 46.84
CA SER A 14 2.01 2.89 45.44
C SER A 14 2.71 3.97 44.59
N ASN A 15 4.00 3.79 44.33
CA ASN A 15 4.66 4.39 43.18
C ASN A 15 4.33 3.54 41.94
N ILE A 16 3.05 3.49 41.58
CA ILE A 16 2.68 3.18 40.20
C ILE A 16 2.85 4.50 39.47
N GLY A 17 4.09 4.78 39.08
CA GLY A 17 4.36 5.79 38.07
C GLY A 17 3.64 5.34 36.81
N THR A 18 2.42 5.84 36.60
CA THR A 18 1.79 5.76 35.29
C THR A 18 2.66 6.61 34.38
N VAL A 19 3.53 5.95 33.61
CA VAL A 19 4.16 6.59 32.47
C VAL A 19 3.04 6.80 31.46
N ILE A 20 2.33 7.91 31.59
CA ILE A 20 1.47 8.41 30.53
C ILE A 20 2.47 8.88 29.47
N ALA A 21 2.76 8.00 28.52
CA ALA A 21 3.38 8.41 27.27
C ALA A 21 2.41 9.38 26.60
N GLN A 22 2.57 10.67 26.88
CA GLN A 22 1.99 11.72 26.07
C GLN A 22 2.73 11.63 24.73
N ASN A 23 2.15 10.88 23.80
CA ASN A 23 2.54 10.95 22.39
C ASN A 23 2.24 12.39 21.97
N ASP A 24 3.27 13.22 22.12
CA ASP A 24 3.33 14.57 21.63
C ASP A 24 3.34 14.42 20.10
N PHE A 25 2.13 14.31 19.53
CA PHE A 25 1.84 14.22 18.09
C PHE A 25 2.20 15.59 17.49
N LYS A 26 3.49 15.94 17.55
CA LYS A 26 4.05 17.11 16.89
C LYS A 26 3.59 17.01 15.45
N LYS A 27 2.78 18.00 15.06
CA LYS A 27 2.14 18.16 13.76
C LYS A 27 2.97 17.52 12.65
N HIS A 28 2.65 16.28 12.31
CA HIS A 28 2.79 15.86 10.93
C HIS A 28 1.86 16.81 10.19
N ASP A 29 2.42 17.74 9.42
CA ASP A 29 1.66 18.41 8.37
C ASP A 29 0.96 17.27 7.63
N LYS A 30 -0.36 17.14 7.75
CA LYS A 30 -1.05 15.90 7.38
C LYS A 30 -0.92 15.78 5.87
N TRP A 31 -0.08 14.86 5.39
CA TRP A 31 -0.04 14.42 4.00
C TRP A 31 -1.39 13.73 3.72
N ILE A 32 -2.44 14.51 3.44
CA ILE A 32 -3.77 13.98 3.16
C ILE A 32 -3.75 13.55 1.69
N THR A 33 -3.84 12.24 1.46
CA THR A 33 -4.00 11.71 0.10
C THR A 33 -5.25 12.30 -0.54
N HIS A 34 -5.10 12.89 -1.73
CA HIS A 34 -6.21 13.23 -2.58
C HIS A 34 -6.60 11.99 -3.40
N TYR A 35 -7.83 11.51 -3.22
CA TYR A 35 -8.40 10.43 -4.03
C TYR A 35 -9.42 11.01 -5.00
N PRO A 36 -9.39 10.62 -6.28
CA PRO A 36 -10.45 10.94 -7.22
C PRO A 36 -11.80 10.32 -6.81
N SER A 37 -12.91 10.88 -7.28
CA SER A 37 -14.27 10.45 -6.89
C SER A 37 -14.61 9.02 -7.30
N ASN A 38 -13.96 8.48 -8.33
CA ASN A 38 -14.18 7.10 -8.79
C ASN A 38 -13.74 6.05 -7.77
N ILE A 39 -12.94 6.39 -6.74
CA ILE A 39 -12.46 5.47 -5.71
C ILE A 39 -13.58 4.97 -4.78
N ASP A 40 -14.66 5.73 -4.65
CA ASP A 40 -15.77 5.34 -3.78
C ASP A 40 -16.68 4.27 -4.41
N LEU A 41 -16.58 4.05 -5.73
CA LEU A 41 -17.27 2.96 -6.43
C LEU A 41 -16.71 1.59 -6.01
N PRO A 42 -17.55 0.54 -5.88
CA PRO A 42 -17.09 -0.81 -5.53
C PRO A 42 -16.05 -1.35 -6.53
N PHE A 43 -15.28 -2.35 -6.13
CA PHE A 43 -14.39 -3.04 -7.07
C PHE A 43 -15.20 -3.72 -8.17
N SER A 44 -14.68 -3.67 -9.40
CA SER A 44 -15.16 -4.49 -10.50
C SER A 44 -14.68 -5.94 -10.34
N ASN A 45 -15.31 -6.86 -11.07
CA ASN A 45 -14.87 -8.26 -11.08
C ASN A 45 -13.44 -8.42 -11.61
N ASP A 46 -13.00 -7.56 -12.53
CA ASP A 46 -11.64 -7.58 -13.07
C ASP A 46 -10.62 -7.17 -12.00
N GLU A 47 -10.89 -6.10 -11.27
CA GLU A 47 -10.03 -5.63 -10.18
C GLU A 47 -9.93 -6.67 -9.06
N LEU A 48 -11.05 -7.31 -8.70
CA LEU A 48 -11.06 -8.39 -7.72
C LEU A 48 -10.20 -9.59 -8.17
N LYS A 49 -10.21 -9.93 -9.46
CA LYS A 49 -9.35 -10.98 -10.02
C LYS A 49 -7.88 -10.58 -9.96
N LYS A 50 -7.54 -9.32 -10.30
CA LYS A 50 -6.17 -8.80 -10.21
C LYS A 50 -5.60 -8.85 -8.79
N ILE A 51 -6.42 -8.48 -7.80
CA ILE A 51 -6.08 -8.57 -6.37
C ILE A 51 -5.85 -10.03 -5.96
N GLU A 52 -6.76 -10.92 -6.34
CA GLU A 52 -6.67 -12.35 -6.01
C GLU A 52 -5.48 -13.03 -6.67
N GLU A 53 -5.16 -12.65 -7.91
CA GLU A 53 -3.99 -13.15 -8.63
C GLU A 53 -2.68 -12.72 -7.94
N ALA A 54 -2.59 -11.47 -7.50
CA ALA A 54 -1.38 -10.95 -6.85
C ALA A 54 -1.18 -11.48 -5.42
N TYR A 55 -2.26 -11.50 -4.63
CA TYR A 55 -2.16 -11.68 -3.19
C TYR A 55 -2.83 -12.96 -2.66
N GLY A 56 -3.60 -13.65 -3.50
CA GLY A 56 -4.38 -14.81 -3.11
C GLY A 56 -5.70 -14.46 -2.40
N LEU A 57 -6.51 -15.50 -2.17
CA LEU A 57 -7.87 -15.35 -1.64
C LEU A 57 -7.93 -14.84 -0.20
N GLU A 58 -6.97 -15.22 0.65
CA GLU A 58 -6.97 -14.81 2.05
C GLU A 58 -6.63 -13.32 2.20
N PHE A 59 -5.62 -12.84 1.48
CA PHE A 59 -5.21 -11.43 1.54
C PHE A 59 -6.24 -10.49 0.89
N LYS A 60 -7.01 -10.97 -0.10
CA LYS A 60 -8.17 -10.27 -0.63
C LYS A 60 -9.16 -9.86 0.47
N LYS A 61 -9.42 -10.72 1.47
CA LYS A 61 -10.33 -10.39 2.59
C LYS A 61 -9.76 -9.27 3.48
N GLU A 62 -8.45 -9.28 3.71
CA GLU A 62 -7.76 -8.24 4.48
C GLU A 62 -7.85 -6.88 3.76
N ILE A 63 -7.57 -6.87 2.45
CA ILE A 63 -7.71 -5.66 1.62
C ILE A 63 -9.14 -5.11 1.69
N LEU A 64 -10.15 -5.97 1.62
CA LEU A 64 -11.55 -5.54 1.61
C LEU A 64 -12.04 -5.02 2.97
N THR A 65 -11.35 -5.35 4.07
CA THR A 65 -11.70 -4.88 5.41
C THR A 65 -10.92 -3.62 5.81
N ASN A 66 -9.74 -3.38 5.25
CA ASN A 66 -8.95 -2.18 5.48
C ASN A 66 -9.33 -1.04 4.51
N ARG A 67 -10.06 -0.04 5.01
CA ARG A 67 -10.56 1.09 4.19
C ARG A 67 -9.46 1.88 3.48
N ILE A 68 -8.28 2.04 4.08
CA ILE A 68 -7.19 2.82 3.49
C ILE A 68 -6.57 2.04 2.34
N LEU A 69 -6.19 0.78 2.59
CA LEU A 69 -5.61 -0.11 1.60
C LEU A 69 -6.57 -0.33 0.41
N LEU A 70 -7.86 -0.45 0.69
CA LEU A 70 -8.91 -0.52 -0.32
C LEU A 70 -8.92 0.71 -1.25
N LYS A 71 -8.80 1.92 -0.70
CA LYS A 71 -8.76 3.15 -1.50
C LYS A 71 -7.47 3.24 -2.31
N ASP A 72 -6.35 2.87 -1.71
CA ASP A 72 -5.04 2.87 -2.35
C ASP A 72 -4.98 1.93 -3.55
N ILE A 73 -5.46 0.69 -3.40
CA ILE A 73 -5.47 -0.28 -4.50
C ILE A 73 -6.38 0.18 -5.64
N LYS A 74 -7.55 0.75 -5.34
CA LYS A 74 -8.41 1.33 -6.38
C LYS A 74 -7.70 2.45 -7.12
N ASP A 75 -6.97 3.31 -6.40
CA ASP A 75 -6.29 4.44 -7.01
C ASP A 75 -5.13 4.01 -7.90
N ILE A 76 -4.37 3.00 -7.46
CA ILE A 76 -3.35 2.32 -8.27
C ILE A 76 -3.96 1.78 -9.56
N LEU A 77 -5.02 0.98 -9.45
CA LEU A 77 -5.62 0.27 -10.60
C LEU A 77 -6.38 1.18 -11.56
N ARG A 78 -6.99 2.27 -11.08
CA ARG A 78 -7.90 3.12 -11.88
C ARG A 78 -7.23 4.38 -12.43
N ASN A 79 -6.32 4.98 -11.67
CA ASN A 79 -5.90 6.36 -11.92
C ASN A 79 -4.39 6.53 -12.12
N ARG A 80 -3.57 5.67 -11.49
CA ARG A 80 -2.13 5.91 -11.39
C ARG A 80 -1.29 5.10 -12.37
N VAL A 81 -1.71 3.89 -12.71
CA VAL A 81 -0.96 3.01 -13.62
C VAL A 81 -1.47 3.15 -15.03
N GLU A 82 -0.58 3.47 -15.96
CA GLU A 82 -0.86 3.58 -17.39
C GLU A 82 0.12 2.73 -18.20
N VAL A 83 -0.41 2.03 -19.20
CA VAL A 83 0.38 1.27 -20.17
C VAL A 83 0.39 2.04 -21.48
N PHE A 84 1.58 2.42 -21.94
CA PHE A 84 1.75 3.24 -23.13
C PHE A 84 2.67 2.57 -24.15
N ASN A 85 2.30 2.57 -25.42
CA ASN A 85 3.19 2.11 -26.50
C ASN A 85 4.09 3.28 -26.94
N ALA A 86 5.39 3.18 -26.71
CA ALA A 86 6.35 4.21 -27.09
C ALA A 86 6.69 4.23 -28.59
N GLU A 87 6.12 3.31 -29.38
CA GLU A 87 6.35 3.16 -30.81
C GLU A 87 7.85 3.04 -31.15
N LYS A 88 8.33 3.78 -32.15
CA LYS A 88 9.73 3.82 -32.61
C LYS A 88 10.64 4.71 -31.77
N LYS A 89 10.21 5.17 -30.59
CA LYS A 89 11.07 5.96 -29.70
C LYS A 89 12.19 5.08 -29.14
N ASN A 90 13.38 5.66 -28.98
CA ASN A 90 14.46 4.97 -28.30
C ASN A 90 14.18 4.96 -26.79
N ILE A 91 13.85 3.76 -26.28
CA ILE A 91 13.55 3.50 -24.86
C ILE A 91 14.60 2.60 -24.19
N SER A 92 15.78 2.45 -24.80
CA SER A 92 16.82 1.53 -24.29
C SER A 92 17.42 1.94 -22.96
N SER A 93 17.36 3.23 -22.60
CA SER A 93 17.83 3.77 -21.32
C SER A 93 16.84 3.59 -20.17
N ILE A 94 15.61 3.16 -20.44
CA ILE A 94 14.58 2.96 -19.42
C ILE A 94 14.77 1.59 -18.78
N THR A 95 14.73 1.54 -17.45
CA THR A 95 14.84 0.32 -16.66
C THR A 95 13.77 -0.70 -17.06
N ASN A 96 14.16 -1.95 -17.26
CA ASN A 96 13.23 -3.03 -17.59
C ASN A 96 12.31 -3.37 -16.42
N LEU A 97 11.10 -3.82 -16.72
CA LEU A 97 10.12 -4.26 -15.74
C LEU A 97 10.60 -5.52 -15.01
N SER A 98 11.30 -6.42 -15.69
CA SER A 98 11.89 -7.63 -15.12
C SER A 98 12.92 -7.38 -14.01
N THR A 99 13.43 -6.15 -13.86
CA THR A 99 14.33 -5.84 -12.73
C THR A 99 13.59 -5.76 -11.40
N LEU A 100 12.26 -5.60 -11.44
CA LEU A 100 11.45 -5.60 -10.24
C LEU A 100 11.15 -7.02 -9.78
N PRO A 101 11.26 -7.30 -8.48
CA PRO A 101 10.74 -8.52 -7.91
C PRO A 101 9.22 -8.65 -8.14
N LEU A 102 8.77 -9.90 -8.22
CA LEU A 102 7.36 -10.19 -8.08
C LEU A 102 6.98 -10.12 -6.61
N TYR A 103 5.82 -9.55 -6.31
CA TYR A 103 5.27 -9.48 -4.96
C TYR A 103 5.20 -10.86 -4.30
N ASN A 104 4.84 -11.87 -5.11
CA ASN A 104 4.88 -13.26 -4.70
C ASN A 104 5.73 -14.06 -5.69
N SER A 105 6.88 -14.52 -5.24
CA SER A 105 7.86 -15.26 -6.05
C SER A 105 7.35 -16.60 -6.60
N LYS A 106 6.22 -17.12 -6.07
CA LYS A 106 5.57 -18.34 -6.58
C LYS A 106 4.68 -18.08 -7.80
N LEU A 107 4.45 -16.82 -8.17
CA LEU A 107 3.63 -16.47 -9.32
C LEU A 107 4.37 -16.78 -10.62
N LEU A 108 3.66 -17.44 -11.54
CA LEU A 108 4.13 -17.62 -12.90
C LEU A 108 3.73 -16.40 -13.73
N LEU A 109 4.72 -15.65 -14.21
CA LEU A 109 4.51 -14.53 -15.11
C LEU A 109 3.91 -15.03 -16.43
N LYS A 110 2.75 -14.46 -16.78
CA LYS A 110 2.15 -14.63 -18.10
C LYS A 110 2.88 -13.75 -19.11
N ALA A 111 2.72 -14.07 -20.39
CA ALA A 111 3.12 -13.15 -21.46
C ALA A 111 2.43 -11.80 -21.27
N PHE A 112 3.18 -10.73 -21.52
CA PHE A 112 2.66 -9.37 -21.34
C PHE A 112 1.49 -9.10 -22.30
N ASP A 113 0.37 -8.64 -21.73
CA ASP A 113 -0.79 -8.13 -22.45
C ASP A 113 -1.07 -6.70 -21.98
N PRO A 114 -0.92 -5.68 -22.85
CA PRO A 114 -1.13 -4.29 -22.46
C PRO A 114 -2.56 -3.99 -22.01
N ASN A 115 -3.56 -4.76 -22.48
CA ASN A 115 -4.96 -4.54 -22.13
C ASN A 115 -5.35 -5.20 -20.80
N ASN A 116 -4.54 -6.15 -20.33
CA ASN A 116 -4.81 -6.92 -19.12
C ASN A 116 -3.64 -6.89 -18.13
N PHE A 117 -2.84 -5.83 -18.18
CA PHE A 117 -1.71 -5.67 -17.26
C PHE A 117 -2.20 -5.58 -15.80
N ASN A 118 -1.55 -6.35 -14.93
CA ASN A 118 -1.81 -6.33 -13.49
C ASN A 118 -0.59 -5.76 -12.75
N PRO A 119 -0.63 -4.47 -12.34
CA PRO A 119 0.51 -3.84 -11.68
C PRO A 119 0.78 -4.41 -10.28
N LEU A 120 -0.19 -5.07 -9.64
CA LEU A 120 -0.06 -5.58 -8.28
C LEU A 120 0.85 -6.81 -8.19
N LEU A 121 1.21 -7.42 -9.33
CA LEU A 121 2.12 -8.56 -9.38
C LEU A 121 3.58 -8.19 -9.07
N TYR A 122 3.93 -6.91 -9.18
CA TYR A 122 5.31 -6.42 -9.07
C TYR A 122 5.47 -5.54 -7.83
N GLU A 123 6.68 -5.54 -7.26
CA GLU A 123 7.03 -4.69 -6.13
C GLU A 123 7.37 -3.25 -6.56
N PHE A 124 6.40 -2.54 -7.12
CA PHE A 124 6.54 -1.11 -7.37
C PHE A 124 6.50 -0.31 -6.07
N ASP A 125 7.34 0.73 -5.96
CA ASP A 125 7.19 1.73 -4.91
C ASP A 125 6.04 2.70 -5.26
N PHE A 126 4.79 2.28 -5.02
CA PHE A 126 3.63 3.12 -5.25
C PHE A 126 3.57 4.36 -4.33
N TYR A 127 4.48 4.53 -3.37
CA TYR A 127 4.44 5.66 -2.43
C TYR A 127 5.49 6.72 -2.73
N THR A 128 6.27 6.55 -3.81
CA THR A 128 7.19 7.60 -4.26
C THR A 128 6.47 8.90 -4.65
N LYS A 129 7.20 10.00 -4.54
CA LYS A 129 6.77 11.35 -4.97
C LYS A 129 7.06 11.61 -6.45
N SER A 130 7.81 10.74 -7.12
CA SER A 130 8.15 10.88 -8.54
C SER A 130 7.29 9.95 -9.41
N THR A 131 7.20 10.26 -10.70
CA THR A 131 6.65 9.28 -11.67
C THR A 131 7.66 8.15 -11.83
N LEU A 132 7.19 6.91 -11.76
CA LEU A 132 7.99 5.74 -12.13
C LEU A 132 7.71 5.36 -13.58
N VAL A 133 8.76 4.96 -14.29
CA VAL A 133 8.67 4.51 -15.67
C VAL A 133 9.49 3.23 -15.83
N TYR A 134 8.83 2.17 -16.29
CA TYR A 134 9.48 0.89 -16.57
C TYR A 134 9.20 0.47 -18.00
N ARG A 135 10.19 -0.12 -18.66
CA ARG A 135 10.05 -0.71 -19.97
C ARG A 135 9.65 -2.17 -19.84
N VAL A 136 8.61 -2.58 -20.55
CA VAL A 136 8.28 -4.00 -20.65
C VAL A 136 9.31 -4.69 -21.54
N ASP A 137 9.96 -5.71 -20.99
CA ASP A 137 11.01 -6.49 -21.64
C ASP A 137 10.64 -6.92 -23.06
N ASN A 138 11.57 -6.75 -24.00
CA ASN A 138 11.43 -7.13 -25.41
C ASN A 138 10.23 -6.51 -26.15
N THR A 139 9.65 -5.43 -25.63
CA THR A 139 8.58 -4.68 -26.31
C THR A 139 8.89 -3.18 -26.37
N SER A 140 7.99 -2.44 -27.05
CA SER A 140 7.95 -0.97 -27.05
C SER A 140 7.00 -0.40 -25.96
N TYR A 141 6.46 -1.22 -25.08
CA TYR A 141 5.54 -0.77 -24.04
C TYR A 141 6.28 -0.22 -22.81
N LEU A 142 5.71 0.84 -22.25
CA LEU A 142 6.13 1.48 -21.01
C LEU A 142 4.99 1.40 -19.99
N ILE A 143 5.36 1.18 -18.74
CA ILE A 143 4.48 1.28 -17.58
C ILE A 143 4.80 2.59 -16.89
N PHE A 144 3.83 3.50 -16.86
CA PHE A 144 3.90 4.75 -16.11
C PHE A 144 3.12 4.59 -14.80
N ILE A 145 3.73 5.04 -13.70
CA ILE A 145 3.07 5.10 -12.40
C ILE A 145 3.15 6.52 -11.91
N LYS A 146 2.02 7.21 -11.93
CA LYS A 146 1.91 8.58 -11.41
C LYS A 146 2.14 8.58 -9.90
N PRO A 147 2.80 9.60 -9.33
CA PRO A 147 2.89 9.74 -7.88
C PRO A 147 1.50 9.93 -7.27
N ARG A 148 1.39 9.67 -5.98
CA ARG A 148 0.16 9.96 -5.23
C ARG A 148 -0.06 11.47 -5.18
N GLU A 149 -1.29 11.89 -5.46
CA GLU A 149 -1.69 13.28 -5.26
C GLU A 149 -1.91 13.56 -3.77
N LEU A 150 -1.36 14.68 -3.31
CA LEU A 150 -1.39 15.10 -1.92
C LEU A 150 -2.10 16.45 -1.88
N ARG A 151 -2.95 16.62 -0.87
CA ARG A 151 -3.72 17.84 -0.62
C ARG A 151 -2.95 18.82 0.26
#